data_AF-A0A6G3XQT3-F1
#
_entry.id   AF-A0A6G3XQT3-F1
#
_cell.length_a   1.000
_cell.length_b   1.000
_cell.length_c   1.000
_cell.angle_alpha   90.00
_cell.angle_beta   90.00
_cell.angle_gamma   90.00
#
_symmetry.space_group_name_H-M   'P 1'
#
loop_
_entity.id
_entity.type
_entity.pdbx_description
1 polymer ?
#
loop_
_entity_poly.entity_id
_entity_poly.type
_entity_poly.pdbx_seq_one_letter_code
_entity_poly.pdbx_strand_id
1 'polypeptide(L)'
;MTSDSTGVVDAVPGDQELRRLLAGLTAVRDGDFGTRLPDDADGLMGDIAKVFNGMVDQLSVFTSEVTRVAREVGTEGTLGGQAEVPGVSGTWADLTDSVNAMAGNLTTQVRDIAQVATAVAKGDLSQKIDVPARGEILQLKETVNTMVDQLSAFADEVTRVAREVGSEGRLGGQAQVPGVAGVWRDLTDSVNHMAGNLTSQVRSIAQVTTAVAEGDLSQKITVDARGEILELKSTINTMVDQLSAFADEVTRVAREVGTEGRLGGQADVKGVKGTWRDLTDSVNFMAGNLTGQVRNIALVATAVAKGDLSQKITVDARGEILELKSTINTMVDQL
;
A
#
# COMPACT_ATOMS: atom_id res chain seq x y z
N MET A 1 -103.44 -3.83 43.83
CA MET A 1 -103.02 -3.46 45.19
C MET A 1 -102.94 -4.75 45.98
N THR A 2 -101.82 -5.26 46.47
CA THR A 2 -100.51 -4.71 46.85
C THR A 2 -99.60 -5.94 47.03
N SER A 3 -98.44 -5.99 46.36
CA SER A 3 -97.10 -5.66 46.89
C SER A 3 -96.31 -6.88 47.36
N ASP A 4 -95.47 -7.35 46.44
CA ASP A 4 -94.03 -7.59 46.55
C ASP A 4 -93.38 -7.75 47.95
N SER A 5 -92.63 -8.85 48.09
CA SER A 5 -91.52 -8.97 49.05
C SER A 5 -90.46 -9.86 48.42
N THR A 6 -89.62 -9.22 47.62
CA THR A 6 -88.33 -9.72 47.17
C THR A 6 -87.38 -9.76 48.36
N GLY A 7 -86.92 -10.96 48.72
CA GLY A 7 -85.92 -11.18 49.74
C GLY A 7 -84.58 -10.62 49.29
N VAL A 8 -84.12 -9.57 49.98
CA VAL A 8 -82.75 -9.08 49.90
C VAL A 8 -81.86 -10.10 50.59
N VAL A 9 -81.03 -10.79 49.83
CA VAL A 9 -79.94 -11.62 50.36
C VAL A 9 -78.89 -10.64 50.88
N ASP A 10 -78.79 -10.50 52.20
CA ASP A 10 -77.73 -9.70 52.85
C ASP A 10 -76.36 -10.22 52.38
N ALA A 11 -75.64 -9.37 51.65
CA ALA A 11 -74.25 -9.63 51.29
C ALA A 11 -73.43 -9.75 52.58
N VAL A 12 -72.62 -10.81 52.69
CA VAL A 12 -71.70 -10.99 53.81
C VAL A 12 -70.79 -9.73 53.88
N PRO A 13 -70.69 -9.05 55.05
CA PRO A 13 -69.80 -7.92 55.20
C PRO A 13 -68.37 -8.31 54.78
N GLY A 14 -67.84 -7.64 53.74
CA GLY A 14 -66.49 -7.90 53.18
C GLY A 14 -66.45 -8.59 51.80
N ASP A 15 -67.54 -9.18 51.29
CA ASP A 15 -67.52 -9.85 49.97
C ASP A 15 -67.31 -8.86 48.81
N GLN A 16 -67.87 -7.65 48.91
CA GLN A 16 -67.70 -6.60 47.91
C GLN A 16 -66.25 -6.07 47.85
N GLU A 17 -65.59 -5.98 49.01
CA GLU A 17 -64.19 -5.56 49.12
C GLU A 17 -63.22 -6.58 48.52
N LEU A 18 -63.45 -7.87 48.80
CA LEU A 18 -62.67 -8.96 48.22
C LEU A 18 -62.85 -9.06 46.70
N ARG A 19 -64.06 -8.83 46.17
CA ARG A 19 -64.29 -8.76 44.72
C ARG A 19 -63.55 -7.59 44.06
N ARG A 20 -63.47 -6.44 44.73
CA ARG A 20 -62.68 -5.28 44.26
C ARG A 20 -61.19 -5.59 44.25
N LEU A 21 -60.67 -6.18 45.32
CA LEU A 21 -59.28 -6.64 45.38
C LEU A 21 -58.97 -7.64 44.26
N LEU A 22 -59.86 -8.63 44.05
CA LEU A 22 -59.71 -9.60 42.97
C LEU A 22 -59.69 -8.93 41.59
N ALA A 23 -60.58 -7.95 41.36
CA ALA A 23 -60.59 -7.19 40.11
C ALA A 23 -59.29 -6.38 39.92
N GLY A 24 -58.79 -5.73 40.98
CA GLY A 24 -57.51 -5.02 40.97
C GLY A 24 -56.34 -5.95 40.65
N LEU A 25 -56.23 -7.09 41.35
CA LEU A 25 -55.21 -8.10 41.10
C LEU A 25 -55.30 -8.68 39.68
N THR A 26 -56.53 -8.87 39.16
CA THR A 26 -56.78 -9.34 37.79
C THR A 26 -56.28 -8.31 36.76
N ALA A 27 -56.58 -7.02 36.97
CA ALA A 27 -56.10 -5.95 36.09
C ALA A 27 -54.57 -5.86 36.06
N VAL A 28 -53.91 -5.90 37.22
CA VAL A 28 -52.43 -5.88 37.31
C VAL A 28 -51.82 -7.11 36.65
N ARG A 29 -52.40 -8.30 36.86
CA ARG A 29 -51.97 -9.54 36.19
C ARG A 29 -52.03 -9.41 34.67
N ASP A 30 -53.03 -8.71 34.16
CA ASP A 30 -53.27 -8.52 32.73
C ASP A 30 -52.49 -7.30 32.16
N GLY A 31 -51.65 -6.64 32.98
CA GLY A 31 -50.76 -5.55 32.57
C GLY A 31 -51.36 -4.14 32.70
N ASP A 32 -52.55 -4.00 33.28
CA ASP A 32 -53.14 -2.69 33.56
C ASP A 32 -52.64 -2.14 34.92
N PHE A 33 -51.60 -1.31 34.85
CA PHE A 33 -51.05 -0.59 36.01
C PHE A 33 -51.73 0.77 36.26
N GLY A 34 -52.82 1.09 35.57
CA GLY A 34 -53.65 2.26 35.82
C GLY A 34 -54.71 2.04 36.91
N THR A 35 -55.00 0.79 37.26
CA THR A 35 -55.99 0.43 38.28
C THR A 35 -55.59 0.87 39.68
N ARG A 36 -56.54 1.34 40.49
CA ARG A 36 -56.33 1.71 41.89
C ARG A 36 -57.48 1.20 42.76
N LEU A 37 -57.15 0.69 43.94
CA LEU A 37 -58.14 0.38 44.97
C LEU A 37 -58.46 1.66 45.78
N PRO A 38 -59.72 1.85 46.21
CA PRO A 38 -60.09 2.96 47.08
C PRO A 38 -59.29 2.93 48.40
N ASP A 39 -58.77 4.08 48.82
CA ASP A 39 -57.96 4.27 50.03
C ASP A 39 -58.77 4.83 51.21
N ASP A 40 -60.09 4.97 51.03
CA ASP A 40 -61.07 5.50 51.99
C ASP A 40 -61.66 4.45 52.94
N ALA A 41 -61.30 3.17 52.77
CA ALA A 41 -61.75 2.09 53.64
C ALA A 41 -60.96 2.06 54.96
N ASP A 42 -61.68 2.00 56.09
CA ASP A 42 -61.06 1.82 57.40
C ASP A 42 -60.68 0.35 57.66
N GLY A 43 -59.61 0.13 58.43
CA GLY A 43 -59.14 -1.20 58.82
C GLY A 43 -58.29 -1.91 57.77
N LEU A 44 -58.19 -3.24 57.86
CA LEU A 44 -57.27 -4.06 57.06
C LEU A 44 -57.41 -3.86 55.56
N MET A 45 -58.62 -3.60 55.07
CA MET A 45 -58.85 -3.43 53.63
C MET A 45 -58.27 -2.11 53.10
N GLY A 46 -58.27 -1.04 53.90
CA GLY A 46 -57.56 0.20 53.58
C GLY A 46 -56.05 0.03 53.57
N ASP A 47 -55.50 -0.75 54.50
CA ASP A 47 -54.07 -1.08 54.52
C ASP A 47 -53.67 -1.92 53.30
N ILE A 48 -54.50 -2.91 52.91
CA ILE A 48 -54.31 -3.69 51.68
C ILE A 48 -54.38 -2.78 50.45
N ALA A 49 -55.33 -1.85 50.39
CA ALA A 49 -55.45 -0.91 49.28
C ALA A 49 -54.20 -0.02 49.14
N LYS A 50 -53.64 0.49 50.24
CA LYS A 50 -52.38 1.25 50.24
C LYS A 50 -51.21 0.42 49.72
N VAL A 51 -51.04 -0.80 50.21
CA VAL A 51 -49.96 -1.70 49.76
C VAL A 51 -50.14 -2.08 48.29
N PHE A 52 -51.37 -2.40 47.87
CA PHE A 52 -51.70 -2.69 46.48
C PHE A 52 -51.38 -1.52 45.57
N ASN A 53 -51.89 -0.32 45.88
CA ASN A 53 -51.65 0.88 45.08
C ASN A 53 -50.14 1.19 44.98
N GLY A 54 -49.40 1.07 46.09
CA GLY A 54 -47.95 1.25 46.08
C GLY A 54 -47.21 0.21 45.20
N MET A 55 -47.65 -1.05 45.21
CA MET A 55 -47.10 -2.07 44.30
C MET A 55 -47.41 -1.74 42.83
N VAL A 56 -48.62 -1.27 42.54
CA VAL A 56 -49.02 -0.87 41.18
C VAL A 56 -48.22 0.34 40.70
N ASP A 57 -48.01 1.34 41.56
CA ASP A 57 -47.18 2.50 41.24
C ASP A 57 -45.74 2.07 40.91
N GLN A 58 -45.16 1.19 41.73
CA GLN A 58 -43.80 0.66 41.50
C GLN A 58 -43.68 -0.10 40.17
N LEU A 59 -44.66 -0.96 39.87
CA LEU A 59 -44.72 -1.73 38.62
C LEU A 59 -44.87 -0.80 37.40
N SER A 60 -45.70 0.23 37.52
CA SER A 60 -45.88 1.23 36.46
C SER A 60 -44.58 1.96 36.15
N VAL A 61 -43.88 2.46 37.17
CA VAL A 61 -42.62 3.19 37.00
C VAL A 61 -41.55 2.28 36.40
N PHE A 62 -41.37 1.07 36.96
CA PHE A 62 -40.39 0.13 36.44
C PHE A 62 -40.66 -0.24 34.98
N THR A 63 -41.91 -0.51 34.61
CA THR A 63 -42.28 -0.86 33.24
C THR A 63 -42.01 0.30 32.28
N SER A 64 -42.33 1.54 32.67
CA SER A 64 -42.01 2.72 31.84
C SER A 64 -40.50 2.89 31.66
N GLU A 65 -39.72 2.68 32.71
CA GLU A 65 -38.26 2.87 32.67
C GLU A 65 -37.57 1.80 31.83
N VAL A 66 -37.95 0.52 32.00
CA VAL A 66 -37.40 -0.56 31.16
C VAL A 66 -37.79 -0.34 29.68
N THR A 67 -39.03 0.07 29.40
CA THR A 67 -39.46 0.36 28.03
C THR A 67 -38.66 1.52 27.43
N ARG A 68 -38.42 2.57 28.22
CA ARG A 68 -37.63 3.74 27.80
C ARG A 68 -36.18 3.34 27.51
N VAL A 69 -35.49 2.67 28.43
CA VAL A 69 -34.09 2.23 28.26
C VAL A 69 -33.96 1.27 27.08
N ALA A 70 -34.89 0.32 26.92
CA ALA A 70 -34.89 -0.58 25.78
C ALA A 70 -35.04 0.17 24.46
N ARG A 71 -35.88 1.21 24.41
CA ARG A 71 -36.04 2.05 23.21
C ARG A 71 -34.78 2.88 22.93
N GLU A 72 -34.26 3.57 23.93
CA GLU A 72 -33.09 4.45 23.79
C GLU A 72 -31.84 3.66 23.38
N VAL A 73 -31.48 2.62 24.13
CA VAL A 73 -30.23 1.86 23.91
C VAL A 73 -30.39 0.83 22.79
N GLY A 74 -31.55 0.16 22.70
CA GLY A 74 -31.77 -0.95 21.77
C GLY A 74 -32.25 -0.53 20.38
N THR A 75 -33.06 0.54 20.27
CA THR A 75 -33.71 0.92 19.00
C THR A 75 -33.18 2.24 18.45
N GLU A 76 -33.07 3.27 19.28
CA GLU A 76 -32.66 4.61 18.86
C GLU A 76 -31.13 4.74 18.77
N GLY A 77 -30.38 3.86 19.44
CA GLY A 77 -28.92 3.92 19.52
C GLY A 77 -28.40 5.05 20.42
N THR A 78 -29.27 5.64 21.25
CA THR A 78 -28.91 6.63 22.27
C THR A 78 -28.23 5.92 23.44
N LEU A 79 -26.91 5.75 23.34
CA LEU A 79 -26.12 5.01 24.32
C LEU A 79 -25.94 5.81 25.63
N GLY A 80 -26.12 5.15 26.77
CA GLY A 80 -25.98 5.73 28.11
C GLY A 80 -27.27 5.82 28.91
N GLY A 81 -28.40 5.43 28.34
CA GLY A 81 -29.68 5.33 29.08
C GLY A 81 -29.60 4.32 30.21
N GLN A 82 -30.05 4.72 31.40
CA GLN A 82 -30.18 3.89 32.59
C GLN A 82 -31.59 4.06 33.17
N ALA A 83 -32.12 2.99 33.75
CA ALA A 83 -33.41 2.96 34.45
C ALA A 83 -33.23 3.58 35.83
N GLU A 84 -34.07 4.57 36.14
CA GLU A 84 -34.12 5.22 37.45
C GLU A 84 -35.47 4.93 38.10
N VAL A 85 -35.48 4.01 39.05
CA VAL A 85 -36.72 3.55 39.71
C VAL A 85 -36.64 3.89 41.21
N PRO A 86 -37.28 5.00 41.66
CA PRO A 86 -37.23 5.40 43.06
C PRO A 86 -37.85 4.35 43.99
N GLY A 87 -37.30 4.24 45.21
CA GLY A 87 -37.89 3.44 46.28
C GLY A 87 -37.79 1.91 46.11
N VAL A 88 -37.10 1.41 45.08
CA VAL A 88 -36.88 -0.04 44.92
C VAL A 88 -35.95 -0.60 45.98
N SER A 89 -36.26 -1.80 46.45
CA SER A 89 -35.41 -2.58 47.35
C SER A 89 -35.58 -4.08 47.07
N GLY A 90 -34.66 -4.89 47.60
CA GLY A 90 -34.65 -6.34 47.35
C GLY A 90 -34.57 -6.65 45.85
N THR A 91 -35.38 -7.62 45.40
CA THR A 91 -35.35 -8.09 44.01
C THR A 91 -35.62 -6.99 42.96
N TRP A 92 -36.37 -5.94 43.31
CA TRP A 92 -36.60 -4.82 42.40
C TRP A 92 -35.33 -3.99 42.15
N ALA A 93 -34.51 -3.82 43.20
CA ALA A 93 -33.21 -3.16 43.06
C ALA A 93 -32.28 -4.04 42.21
N ASP A 94 -32.20 -5.35 42.51
CA ASP A 94 -31.36 -6.29 41.76
C ASP A 94 -31.71 -6.33 40.25
N LEU A 95 -33.01 -6.27 39.92
CA LEU A 95 -33.48 -6.21 38.53
C LEU A 95 -33.13 -4.88 37.85
N THR A 96 -33.30 -3.76 38.55
CA THR A 96 -32.92 -2.43 38.04
C THR A 96 -31.42 -2.37 37.77
N ASP A 97 -30.61 -2.87 38.69
CA ASP A 97 -29.15 -2.97 38.56
C ASP A 97 -28.76 -3.89 37.41
N SER A 98 -29.47 -5.00 37.20
CA SER A 98 -29.23 -5.93 36.08
C SER A 98 -29.51 -5.30 34.73
N VAL A 99 -30.62 -4.55 34.60
CA VAL A 99 -30.96 -3.79 33.38
C VAL A 99 -29.90 -2.71 33.13
N ASN A 100 -29.51 -1.97 34.16
CA ASN A 100 -28.50 -0.93 34.06
C ASN A 100 -27.11 -1.48 33.72
N ALA A 101 -26.73 -2.64 34.27
CA ALA A 101 -25.49 -3.32 33.92
C ALA A 101 -25.50 -3.77 32.45
N MET A 102 -26.62 -4.31 31.96
CA MET A 102 -26.75 -4.70 30.55
C MET A 102 -26.64 -3.48 29.62
N ALA A 103 -27.43 -2.43 29.88
CA ALA A 103 -27.43 -1.20 29.10
C ALA A 103 -26.07 -0.48 29.13
N GLY A 104 -25.42 -0.44 30.30
CA GLY A 104 -24.10 0.15 30.50
C GLY A 104 -22.98 -0.61 29.79
N ASN A 105 -23.02 -1.95 29.82
CA ASN A 105 -22.07 -2.80 29.11
C ASN A 105 -22.19 -2.60 27.60
N LEU A 106 -23.40 -2.66 27.04
CA LEU A 106 -23.63 -2.44 25.61
C LEU A 106 -23.24 -1.02 25.18
N THR A 107 -23.58 -0.01 25.98
CA THR A 107 -23.17 1.38 25.76
C THR A 107 -21.66 1.52 25.65
N THR A 108 -20.93 0.99 26.63
CA THR A 108 -19.47 1.09 26.66
C THR A 108 -18.84 0.34 25.49
N GLN A 109 -19.31 -0.88 25.21
CA GLN A 109 -18.80 -1.74 24.14
C GLN A 109 -19.02 -1.14 22.75
N VAL A 110 -20.24 -0.71 22.44
CA VAL A 110 -20.57 -0.15 21.12
C VAL A 110 -19.87 1.19 20.91
N ARG A 111 -19.76 2.03 21.95
CA ARG A 111 -19.06 3.32 21.85
C ARG A 111 -17.56 3.14 21.58
N ASP A 112 -16.91 2.18 22.22
CA ASP A 112 -15.48 1.87 21.99
C ASP A 112 -15.24 1.35 20.56
N ILE A 113 -16.10 0.45 20.08
CA ILE A 113 -16.08 -0.03 18.69
C ILE A 113 -16.22 1.14 17.70
N ALA A 114 -17.18 2.04 17.92
CA ALA A 114 -17.40 3.19 17.06
C ALA A 114 -16.20 4.16 17.06
N GLN A 115 -15.55 4.35 18.22
CA GLN A 115 -14.35 5.17 18.33
C GLN A 115 -13.19 4.58 17.52
N VAL A 116 -12.93 3.28 17.64
CA VAL A 116 -11.86 2.59 16.89
C VAL A 116 -12.17 2.59 15.40
N ALA A 117 -13.40 2.32 14.98
CA ALA A 117 -13.79 2.42 13.58
C ALA A 117 -13.60 3.83 13.01
N THR A 118 -13.91 4.87 13.81
CA THR A 118 -13.67 6.27 13.43
C THR A 118 -12.18 6.59 13.33
N ALA A 119 -11.35 6.05 14.23
CA ALA A 119 -9.90 6.22 14.19
C ALA A 119 -9.31 5.58 12.92
N VAL A 120 -9.69 4.34 12.61
CA VAL A 120 -9.29 3.64 11.38
C VAL A 120 -9.70 4.41 10.13
N ALA A 121 -10.93 4.94 10.09
CA ALA A 121 -11.39 5.76 8.98
C ALA A 121 -10.59 7.06 8.80
N LYS A 122 -9.97 7.57 9.86
CA LYS A 122 -9.06 8.72 9.85
C LYS A 122 -7.59 8.33 9.61
N GLY A 123 -7.31 7.04 9.42
CA GLY A 123 -5.95 6.51 9.22
C GLY A 123 -5.16 6.28 10.51
N ASP A 124 -5.77 6.40 11.68
CA ASP A 124 -5.13 6.04 12.95
C ASP A 124 -5.36 4.55 13.24
N LEU A 125 -4.33 3.76 12.98
CA LEU A 125 -4.31 2.30 13.16
C LEU A 125 -3.70 1.87 14.51
N SER A 126 -3.41 2.84 15.40
CA SER A 126 -2.88 2.56 16.74
C SER A 126 -3.98 2.19 17.75
N GLN A 127 -5.23 2.56 17.46
CA GLN A 127 -6.35 2.38 18.37
C GLN A 127 -6.89 0.95 18.33
N LYS A 128 -7.22 0.40 19.50
CA LYS A 128 -7.80 -0.93 19.67
C LYS A 128 -9.02 -0.86 20.57
N ILE A 129 -9.95 -1.78 20.35
CA ILE A 129 -11.04 -1.99 21.29
C ILE A 129 -10.42 -2.67 22.50
N ASP A 130 -10.53 -2.04 23.67
CA ASP A 130 -9.92 -2.55 24.91
C ASP A 130 -10.95 -2.87 25.99
N VAL A 131 -12.18 -2.38 25.83
CA VAL A 131 -13.24 -2.63 26.82
C VAL A 131 -13.53 -4.13 27.03
N PRO A 132 -13.87 -4.56 28.26
CA PRO A 132 -14.22 -5.96 28.53
C PRO A 132 -15.44 -6.42 27.72
N ALA A 133 -15.31 -7.57 27.08
CA ALA A 133 -16.36 -8.18 26.26
C ALA A 133 -16.40 -9.69 26.50
N ARG A 134 -17.58 -10.29 26.28
CA ARG A 134 -17.82 -11.73 26.33
C ARG A 134 -18.74 -12.15 25.20
N GLY A 135 -18.76 -13.44 24.88
CA GLY A 135 -19.64 -14.00 23.86
C GLY A 135 -19.42 -13.36 22.49
N GLU A 136 -20.51 -13.02 21.80
CA GLU A 136 -20.48 -12.45 20.45
C GLU A 136 -19.79 -11.09 20.38
N ILE A 137 -19.89 -10.26 21.44
CA ILE A 137 -19.20 -8.96 21.48
C ILE A 137 -17.68 -9.15 21.59
N LEU A 138 -17.21 -10.22 22.26
CA LEU A 138 -15.78 -10.54 22.29
C LEU A 138 -15.29 -10.95 20.90
N GLN A 139 -16.04 -11.79 20.19
CA GLN A 139 -15.69 -12.17 18.82
C GLN A 139 -15.65 -10.96 17.88
N LEU A 140 -16.59 -10.02 18.04
CA LEU A 140 -16.58 -8.76 17.30
C LEU A 140 -15.34 -7.91 17.63
N LYS A 141 -15.02 -7.75 18.93
CA LYS A 141 -13.80 -7.08 19.40
C LYS A 141 -12.54 -7.68 18.77
N GLU A 142 -12.40 -9.00 18.82
CA GLU A 142 -11.26 -9.72 18.25
C GLU A 142 -11.17 -9.55 16.73
N THR A 143 -12.31 -9.61 16.03
CA THR A 143 -12.38 -9.43 14.58
C THR A 143 -11.95 -8.02 14.18
N VAL A 144 -12.48 -6.99 14.83
CA VAL A 144 -12.13 -5.60 14.54
C VAL A 144 -10.66 -5.34 14.90
N ASN A 145 -10.18 -5.81 16.05
CA ASN A 145 -8.78 -5.65 16.43
C ASN A 145 -7.84 -6.33 15.43
N THR A 146 -8.17 -7.56 14.98
CA THR A 146 -7.40 -8.27 13.96
C THR A 146 -7.36 -7.49 12.63
N MET A 147 -8.50 -6.92 12.21
CA MET A 147 -8.55 -6.06 11.03
C MET A 147 -7.62 -4.83 11.18
N VAL A 148 -7.60 -4.18 12.36
CA VAL A 148 -6.68 -3.08 12.63
C VAL A 148 -5.21 -3.53 12.57
N ASP A 149 -4.88 -4.71 13.13
CA ASP A 149 -3.52 -5.25 13.05
C ASP A 149 -3.08 -5.50 11.61
N GLN A 150 -3.95 -6.09 10.80
CA GLN A 150 -3.67 -6.36 9.39
C GLN A 150 -3.47 -5.06 8.60
N LEU A 151 -4.31 -4.07 8.84
CA LEU A 151 -4.17 -2.74 8.23
C LEU A 151 -2.85 -2.08 8.62
N SER A 152 -2.50 -2.10 9.91
CA SER A 152 -1.26 -1.47 10.41
C SER A 152 -0.04 -2.16 9.82
N ALA A 153 0.01 -3.50 9.88
CA ALA A 153 1.12 -4.27 9.35
C ALA A 153 1.30 -4.05 7.83
N PHE A 154 0.20 -3.98 7.08
CA PHE A 154 0.26 -3.67 5.65
C PHE A 154 0.77 -2.25 5.39
N ALA A 155 0.27 -1.25 6.13
CA ALA A 155 0.71 0.14 5.97
C ALA A 155 2.20 0.32 6.26
N ASP A 156 2.68 -0.27 7.35
CA ASP A 156 4.09 -0.27 7.72
C ASP A 156 4.96 -0.91 6.62
N GLU A 157 4.50 -2.03 6.09
CA GLU A 157 5.26 -2.80 5.12
C GLU A 157 5.34 -2.13 3.74
N VAL A 158 4.23 -1.56 3.27
CA VAL A 158 4.21 -0.76 2.03
C VAL A 158 5.11 0.47 2.18
N THR A 159 5.07 1.14 3.34
CA THR A 159 5.92 2.31 3.63
C THR A 159 7.39 1.92 3.62
N ARG A 160 7.73 0.77 4.22
CA ARG A 160 9.09 0.25 4.25
C ARG A 160 9.61 -0.09 2.85
N VAL A 161 8.84 -0.82 2.05
CA VAL A 161 9.24 -1.21 0.68
C VAL A 161 9.37 0.01 -0.22
N ALA A 162 8.44 0.97 -0.14
CA ALA A 162 8.51 2.22 -0.88
C ALA A 162 9.78 3.01 -0.55
N ARG A 163 10.14 3.11 0.73
CA ARG A 163 11.39 3.75 1.17
C ARG A 163 12.62 2.98 0.66
N GLU A 164 12.69 1.68 0.88
CA GLU A 164 13.87 0.88 0.54
C GLU A 164 14.13 0.82 -0.98
N VAL A 165 13.11 0.45 -1.76
CA VAL A 165 13.27 0.26 -3.21
C VAL A 165 13.18 1.59 -3.95
N GLY A 166 12.26 2.47 -3.55
CA GLY A 166 11.98 3.71 -4.25
C GLY A 166 12.90 4.88 -3.87
N SER A 167 13.24 5.04 -2.59
CA SER A 167 14.03 6.19 -2.13
C SER A 167 15.49 5.85 -1.85
N GLU A 168 15.77 4.72 -1.21
CA GLU A 168 17.13 4.32 -0.81
C GLU A 168 17.87 3.53 -1.90
N GLY A 169 17.17 3.08 -2.94
CA GLY A 169 17.74 2.26 -4.01
C GLY A 169 18.22 0.88 -3.53
N ARG A 170 17.77 0.42 -2.36
CA ARG A 170 18.04 -0.92 -1.82
C ARG A 170 17.15 -1.94 -2.54
N LEU A 171 17.58 -2.33 -3.73
CA LEU A 171 16.84 -3.23 -4.60
C LEU A 171 16.71 -4.65 -4.00
N GLY A 172 15.53 -5.24 -4.12
CA GLY A 172 15.19 -6.57 -3.59
C GLY A 172 14.29 -6.56 -2.36
N GLY A 173 13.93 -5.39 -1.84
CA GLY A 173 12.92 -5.27 -0.79
C GLY A 173 11.55 -5.78 -1.25
N GLN A 174 10.92 -6.62 -0.43
CA GLN A 174 9.59 -7.18 -0.67
C GLN A 174 8.74 -7.04 0.59
N ALA A 175 7.44 -6.81 0.38
CA ALA A 175 6.43 -6.76 1.41
C ALA A 175 6.08 -8.17 1.90
N GLN A 176 6.16 -8.36 3.22
CA GLN A 176 5.81 -9.56 3.95
C GLN A 176 4.78 -9.19 5.03
N VAL A 177 3.51 -9.46 4.74
CA VAL A 177 2.42 -9.21 5.68
C VAL A 177 1.84 -10.56 6.12
N PRO A 178 2.05 -11.00 7.38
CA PRO A 178 1.56 -12.29 7.85
C PRO A 178 0.04 -12.39 7.82
N GLY A 179 -0.48 -13.55 7.43
CA GLY A 179 -1.91 -13.86 7.54
C GLY A 179 -2.83 -13.12 6.55
N VAL A 180 -2.28 -12.44 5.53
CA VAL A 180 -3.10 -11.76 4.53
C VAL A 180 -3.85 -12.74 3.62
N ALA A 181 -5.11 -12.40 3.33
CA ALA A 181 -5.98 -13.13 2.45
C ALA A 181 -6.89 -12.20 1.64
N GLY A 182 -7.45 -12.74 0.55
CA GLY A 182 -8.28 -11.98 -0.38
C GLY A 182 -7.54 -10.74 -0.90
N VAL A 183 -8.24 -9.60 -0.90
CA VAL A 183 -7.73 -8.31 -1.40
C VAL A 183 -6.38 -7.91 -0.77
N TRP A 184 -6.17 -8.22 0.51
CA TRP A 184 -4.91 -7.89 1.18
C TRP A 184 -3.71 -8.61 0.55
N ARG A 185 -3.90 -9.88 0.18
CA ARG A 185 -2.87 -10.65 -0.51
C ARG A 185 -2.61 -10.09 -1.90
N ASP A 186 -3.67 -9.80 -2.64
CA ASP A 186 -3.56 -9.26 -4.00
C ASP A 186 -2.81 -7.92 -4.02
N LEU A 187 -3.02 -7.08 -3.00
CA LEU A 187 -2.30 -5.82 -2.83
C LEU A 187 -0.83 -6.04 -2.46
N THR A 188 -0.53 -6.95 -1.52
CA THR A 188 0.85 -7.32 -1.18
C THR A 188 1.60 -7.87 -2.40
N ASP A 189 0.97 -8.75 -3.17
CA ASP A 189 1.55 -9.34 -4.38
C ASP A 189 1.78 -8.28 -5.47
N SER A 190 0.87 -7.31 -5.60
CA SER A 190 1.02 -6.19 -6.54
C SER A 190 2.22 -5.29 -6.19
N VAL A 191 2.40 -4.95 -4.91
CA VAL A 191 3.57 -4.19 -4.42
C VAL A 191 4.85 -4.98 -4.66
N ASN A 192 4.84 -6.28 -4.38
CA ASN A 192 5.98 -7.17 -4.62
C ASN A 192 6.34 -7.30 -6.09
N HIS A 193 5.33 -7.36 -6.97
CA HIS A 193 5.55 -7.41 -8.40
C HIS A 193 6.18 -6.11 -8.92
N MET A 194 5.67 -4.96 -8.46
CA MET A 194 6.26 -3.64 -8.78
C MET A 194 7.72 -3.55 -8.32
N ALA A 195 7.99 -3.86 -7.05
CA ALA A 195 9.32 -3.82 -6.47
C ALA A 195 10.30 -4.80 -7.15
N GLY A 196 9.82 -6.00 -7.49
CA GLY A 196 10.58 -7.02 -8.22
C GLY A 196 10.94 -6.59 -9.64
N ASN A 197 9.98 -6.01 -10.37
CA ASN A 197 10.22 -5.48 -11.71
C ASN A 197 11.28 -4.37 -11.68
N LEU A 198 11.13 -3.37 -10.81
CA LEU A 198 12.11 -2.29 -10.67
C LEU A 198 13.49 -2.82 -10.26
N THR A 199 13.54 -3.75 -9.31
CA THR A 199 14.79 -4.39 -8.88
C THR A 199 15.51 -5.08 -10.03
N SER A 200 14.80 -5.92 -10.79
CA SER A 200 15.40 -6.67 -11.90
C SER A 200 15.88 -5.74 -13.03
N GLN A 201 15.08 -4.73 -13.35
CA GLN A 201 15.36 -3.76 -14.41
C GLN A 201 16.57 -2.90 -14.08
N VAL A 202 16.57 -2.24 -12.91
CA VAL A 202 17.66 -1.35 -12.52
C VAL A 202 18.96 -2.13 -12.29
N ARG A 203 18.90 -3.33 -11.71
CA ARG A 203 20.09 -4.17 -11.52
C ARG A 203 20.70 -4.63 -12.85
N SER A 204 19.88 -5.00 -13.83
CA SER A 204 20.36 -5.36 -15.17
C SER A 204 20.99 -4.18 -15.89
N ILE A 205 20.41 -2.98 -15.77
CA ILE A 205 21.01 -1.74 -16.29
C ILE A 205 22.37 -1.50 -15.66
N ALA A 206 22.46 -1.54 -14.33
CA ALA A 206 23.70 -1.32 -13.60
C ALA A 206 24.79 -2.30 -14.05
N GLN A 207 24.48 -3.59 -14.14
CA GLN A 207 25.42 -4.62 -14.60
C GLN A 207 25.99 -4.33 -15.99
N VAL A 208 25.13 -3.99 -16.95
CA VAL A 208 25.58 -3.70 -18.32
C VAL A 208 26.39 -2.41 -18.37
N THR A 209 25.99 -1.37 -17.65
CA THR A 209 26.78 -0.13 -17.59
C THR A 209 28.14 -0.31 -16.92
N THR A 210 28.24 -1.19 -15.92
CA THR A 210 29.52 -1.57 -15.30
C THR A 210 30.38 -2.36 -16.29
N ALA A 211 29.82 -3.35 -16.99
CA ALA A 211 30.52 -4.12 -18.01
C ALA A 211 31.11 -3.22 -19.10
N VAL A 212 30.32 -2.26 -19.60
CA VAL A 212 30.77 -1.27 -20.58
C VAL A 212 31.93 -0.42 -20.03
N ALA A 213 31.85 0.01 -18.77
CA ALA A 213 32.92 0.77 -18.13
C ALA A 213 34.21 -0.05 -17.95
N GLU A 214 34.11 -1.37 -17.81
CA GLU A 214 35.23 -2.32 -17.75
C GLU A 214 35.72 -2.75 -19.15
N GLY A 215 35.07 -2.28 -20.22
CA GLY A 215 35.43 -2.57 -21.61
C GLY A 215 34.80 -3.84 -22.19
N ASP A 216 33.90 -4.52 -21.45
CA ASP A 216 33.09 -5.62 -21.98
C ASP A 216 31.85 -5.08 -22.70
N LEU A 217 31.94 -5.02 -24.02
CA LEU A 217 30.88 -4.56 -24.92
C LEU A 217 29.99 -5.70 -25.44
N SER A 218 30.16 -6.92 -24.90
CA SER A 218 29.33 -8.07 -25.28
C SER A 218 28.01 -8.17 -24.50
N GLN A 219 27.93 -7.47 -23.36
CA GLN A 219 26.76 -7.53 -22.47
C GLN A 219 25.62 -6.61 -22.96
N LYS A 220 24.39 -7.12 -22.89
CA LYS A 220 23.17 -6.34 -23.17
C LYS A 220 22.15 -6.50 -22.08
N ILE A 221 21.30 -5.48 -21.93
CA ILE A 221 20.14 -5.55 -21.06
C ILE A 221 19.13 -6.46 -21.76
N THR A 222 18.79 -7.57 -21.13
CA THR A 222 17.86 -8.58 -21.67
C THR A 222 16.52 -8.60 -20.98
N VAL A 223 16.45 -8.17 -19.72
CA VAL A 223 15.24 -8.17 -18.88
C VAL A 223 14.06 -7.44 -19.53
N ASP A 224 12.85 -7.93 -19.27
CA ASP A 224 11.62 -7.36 -19.81
C ASP A 224 11.37 -5.96 -19.23
N ALA A 225 11.04 -5.04 -20.12
CA ALA A 225 10.81 -3.63 -19.80
C ALA A 225 9.65 -3.09 -20.64
N ARG A 226 8.96 -2.08 -20.09
CA ARG A 226 7.87 -1.36 -20.76
C ARG A 226 8.00 0.14 -20.45
N GLY A 227 7.36 0.97 -21.26
CA GLY A 227 7.36 2.43 -21.08
C GLY A 227 8.77 3.01 -21.07
N GLU A 228 9.03 3.95 -20.16
CA GLU A 228 10.30 4.67 -20.05
C GLU A 228 11.50 3.74 -19.78
N ILE A 229 11.29 2.63 -19.06
CA ILE A 229 12.35 1.65 -18.81
C ILE A 229 12.73 0.91 -20.10
N LEU A 230 11.78 0.68 -21.00
CA LEU A 230 12.08 0.06 -22.31
C LEU A 230 12.89 1.02 -23.19
N GLU A 231 12.55 2.31 -23.18
CA GLU A 231 13.31 3.34 -23.89
C GLU A 231 14.74 3.44 -23.36
N LEU A 232 14.91 3.42 -22.03
CA LEU A 232 16.22 3.39 -21.39
C LEU A 232 17.03 2.14 -21.78
N LYS A 233 16.40 0.96 -21.70
CA LYS A 233 16.99 -0.32 -22.16
C LYS A 233 17.46 -0.23 -23.60
N SER A 234 16.61 0.26 -24.51
CA SER A 234 16.92 0.38 -25.93
C SER A 234 18.06 1.36 -26.18
N THR A 235 18.07 2.49 -25.47
CA THR A 235 19.10 3.52 -25.59
C THR A 235 20.46 2.98 -25.15
N ILE A 236 20.52 2.30 -24.00
CA ILE A 236 21.76 1.69 -23.51
C ILE A 236 22.24 0.59 -24.46
N ASN A 237 21.36 -0.33 -24.88
CA ASN A 237 21.75 -1.39 -25.82
C ASN A 237 22.25 -0.83 -27.16
N THR A 238 21.66 0.25 -27.67
CA THR A 238 22.14 0.93 -28.89
C THR A 238 23.51 1.56 -28.67
N MET A 239 23.75 2.15 -27.50
CA MET A 239 25.05 2.70 -27.14
C MET A 239 26.12 1.60 -27.06
N VAL A 240 25.81 0.44 -26.47
CA VAL A 240 26.69 -0.75 -26.48
C VAL A 240 27.01 -1.18 -27.91
N ASP A 241 26.01 -1.27 -28.78
CA ASP A 241 26.20 -1.67 -30.19
C ASP A 241 27.12 -0.70 -30.95
N GLN A 242 26.93 0.62 -30.74
CA GLN A 242 27.77 1.64 -31.35
C GLN A 242 29.21 1.59 -30.86
N LEU A 243 29.40 1.38 -29.54
CA LEU A 243 30.71 1.22 -28.93
C LEU A 243 31.43 -0.02 -29.48
N SER A 244 30.74 -1.15 -29.55
CA SER A 244 31.32 -2.41 -30.04
C SER A 244 31.75 -2.27 -31.49
N ALA A 245 30.87 -1.74 -32.35
CA ALA A 245 31.18 -1.53 -33.76
C ALA A 245 32.36 -0.58 -33.96
N PHE A 246 32.45 0.50 -33.17
CA PHE A 246 33.58 1.41 -33.22
C PHE A 246 34.89 0.74 -32.77
N ALA A 247 34.86 -0.03 -31.67
CA ALA A 247 36.04 -0.73 -31.16
C ALA A 247 36.58 -1.75 -32.17
N ASP A 248 35.69 -2.52 -32.80
CA ASP A 248 36.05 -3.48 -33.85
C ASP A 248 36.73 -2.77 -35.04
N GLU A 249 36.16 -1.64 -35.44
CA GLU A 249 36.61 -0.93 -36.63
C GLU A 249 37.95 -0.21 -36.41
N VAL A 250 38.16 0.40 -35.25
CA VAL A 250 39.46 0.97 -34.88
C VAL A 250 40.52 -0.13 -34.81
N THR A 251 40.19 -1.27 -34.21
CA THR A 251 41.12 -2.42 -34.13
C THR A 251 41.47 -2.94 -35.52
N ARG A 252 40.49 -3.03 -36.42
CA ARG A 252 40.68 -3.46 -37.81
C ARG A 252 41.58 -2.51 -38.58
N VAL A 253 41.30 -1.19 -38.55
CA VAL A 253 42.10 -0.18 -39.24
C VAL A 253 43.52 -0.11 -38.70
N ALA A 254 43.69 -0.17 -37.37
CA ALA A 254 45.01 -0.21 -36.74
C ALA A 254 45.82 -1.43 -37.18
N ARG A 255 45.20 -2.61 -37.27
CA ARG A 255 45.84 -3.82 -37.79
C ARG A 255 46.19 -3.69 -39.27
N GLU A 256 45.25 -3.32 -40.13
CA GLU A 256 45.46 -3.26 -41.57
C GLU A 256 46.49 -2.21 -41.98
N VAL A 257 46.33 -0.96 -41.53
CA VAL A 257 47.19 0.15 -41.94
C VAL A 257 48.48 0.17 -41.14
N GLY A 258 48.40 -0.09 -39.83
CA GLY A 258 49.55 0.03 -38.92
C GLY A 258 50.44 -1.21 -38.85
N THR A 259 49.87 -2.42 -38.88
CA THR A 259 50.63 -3.66 -38.67
C THR A 259 50.87 -4.43 -39.98
N GLU A 260 49.83 -4.60 -40.80
CA GLU A 260 49.89 -5.38 -42.03
C GLU A 260 50.37 -4.57 -43.25
N GLY A 261 50.47 -3.25 -43.12
CA GLY A 261 50.88 -2.35 -44.21
C GLY A 261 49.90 -2.32 -45.38
N ARG A 262 48.65 -2.78 -45.19
CA ARG A 262 47.57 -2.69 -46.18
C ARG A 262 47.01 -1.28 -46.18
N LEU A 263 47.69 -0.40 -46.91
CA LEU A 263 47.37 1.01 -46.99
C LEU A 263 46.02 1.27 -47.71
N GLY A 264 45.22 2.17 -47.17
CA GLY A 264 43.89 2.55 -47.68
C GLY A 264 42.71 2.07 -46.83
N GLY A 265 42.95 1.34 -45.75
CA GLY A 265 41.91 0.97 -44.78
C GLY A 265 41.33 2.21 -44.10
N GLN A 266 40.00 2.28 -44.05
CA GLN A 266 39.24 3.33 -43.37
C GLN A 266 38.16 2.70 -42.49
N ALA A 267 37.91 3.35 -41.36
CA ALA A 267 36.84 3.05 -40.44
C ALA A 267 35.47 3.48 -41.00
N ASP A 268 34.53 2.55 -41.09
CA ASP A 268 33.12 2.79 -41.41
C ASP A 268 32.22 2.28 -40.26
N VAL A 269 31.83 3.21 -39.38
CA VAL A 269 30.93 2.90 -38.26
C VAL A 269 29.55 3.49 -38.56
N LYS A 270 28.56 2.62 -38.79
CA LYS A 270 27.21 3.04 -39.20
C LYS A 270 26.45 3.70 -38.05
N GLY A 271 25.73 4.78 -38.37
CA GLY A 271 24.78 5.41 -37.45
C GLY A 271 25.40 6.29 -36.36
N VAL A 272 26.73 6.47 -36.36
CA VAL A 272 27.42 7.35 -35.40
C VAL A 272 27.10 8.82 -35.64
N LYS A 273 26.97 9.58 -34.56
CA LYS A 273 26.73 11.04 -34.54
C LYS A 273 27.55 11.67 -33.41
N GLY A 274 27.72 13.00 -33.47
CA GLY A 274 28.49 13.76 -32.47
C GLY A 274 29.91 13.23 -32.33
N THR A 275 30.38 13.10 -31.09
CA THR A 275 31.74 12.64 -30.75
C THR A 275 32.15 11.34 -31.44
N TRP A 276 31.21 10.39 -31.62
CA TRP A 276 31.50 9.13 -32.29
C TRP A 276 31.87 9.30 -33.77
N ARG A 277 31.22 10.24 -34.45
CA ARG A 277 31.58 10.59 -35.83
C ARG A 277 32.94 11.26 -35.86
N ASP A 278 33.17 12.23 -34.99
CA ASP A 278 34.42 12.99 -34.93
C ASP A 278 35.63 12.06 -34.69
N LEU A 279 35.46 11.04 -33.84
CA LEU A 279 36.48 10.01 -33.60
C LEU A 279 36.72 9.12 -34.82
N THR A 280 35.66 8.70 -35.51
CA THR A 280 35.74 7.90 -36.75
C THR A 280 36.49 8.67 -37.84
N ASP A 281 36.14 9.95 -38.02
CA ASP A 281 36.78 10.84 -38.99
C ASP A 281 38.26 11.09 -38.64
N SER A 282 38.59 11.19 -37.35
CA SER A 282 39.96 11.34 -36.88
C SER A 282 40.82 10.10 -37.17
N VAL A 283 40.28 8.89 -36.94
CA VAL A 283 40.95 7.63 -37.30
C VAL A 283 41.14 7.53 -38.81
N ASN A 284 40.13 7.90 -39.60
CA ASN A 284 40.20 7.94 -41.06
C ASN A 284 41.23 8.93 -41.59
N PHE A 285 41.30 10.10 -40.98
CA PHE A 285 42.30 11.11 -41.32
C PHE A 285 43.71 10.61 -41.04
N MET A 286 43.93 9.98 -39.87
CA MET A 286 45.22 9.37 -39.53
C MET A 286 45.62 8.27 -40.52
N ALA A 287 44.71 7.32 -40.79
CA ALA A 287 44.94 6.22 -41.71
C ALA A 287 45.18 6.69 -43.15
N GLY A 288 44.46 7.72 -43.59
CA GLY A 288 44.63 8.37 -44.88
C GLY A 288 46.00 9.04 -45.03
N ASN A 289 46.44 9.79 -44.02
CA ASN A 289 47.77 10.41 -44.02
C ASN A 289 48.89 9.37 -44.08
N LEU A 290 48.84 8.34 -43.23
CA LEU A 290 49.79 7.21 -43.24
C LEU A 290 49.83 6.54 -44.62
N THR A 291 48.66 6.27 -45.20
CA THR A 291 48.53 5.68 -46.53
C THR A 291 49.18 6.54 -47.61
N GLY A 292 48.88 7.84 -47.64
CA GLY A 292 49.43 8.76 -48.63
C GLY A 292 50.95 8.90 -48.50
N GLN A 293 51.42 9.07 -47.27
CA GLN A 293 52.85 9.25 -46.96
C GLN A 293 53.66 8.01 -47.33
N VAL A 294 53.28 6.83 -46.82
CA VAL A 294 54.03 5.59 -47.05
C VAL A 294 53.98 5.16 -48.52
N ARG A 295 52.82 5.31 -49.19
CA ARG A 295 52.71 4.95 -50.62
C ARG A 295 53.58 5.84 -51.51
N ASN A 296 53.66 7.14 -51.21
CA ASN A 296 54.50 8.06 -51.98
C ASN A 296 56.00 7.77 -51.76
N ILE A 297 56.41 7.53 -50.51
CA ILE A 297 57.77 7.06 -50.18
C ILE A 297 58.12 5.78 -50.94
N ALA A 298 57.22 4.79 -50.95
CA ALA A 298 57.43 3.53 -51.65
C ALA A 298 57.57 3.71 -53.18
N LEU A 299 56.77 4.60 -53.78
CA LEU A 299 56.85 4.92 -55.21
C LEU A 299 58.21 5.52 -55.57
N VAL A 300 58.66 6.52 -54.82
CA VAL A 300 59.95 7.19 -55.07
C VAL A 300 61.12 6.25 -54.82
N ALA A 301 61.10 5.48 -53.73
CA ALA A 301 62.13 4.47 -53.46
C ALA A 301 62.20 3.42 -54.58
N THR A 302 61.05 3.01 -55.14
CA THR A 302 61.01 2.08 -56.28
C THR A 302 61.56 2.72 -57.56
N ALA A 303 61.29 3.99 -57.81
CA ALA A 303 61.81 4.72 -58.96
C ALA A 303 63.34 4.85 -58.90
N VAL A 304 63.87 5.25 -57.74
CA VAL A 304 65.32 5.31 -57.47
C VAL A 304 65.97 3.95 -57.68
N ALA A 305 65.37 2.87 -57.15
CA ALA A 305 65.89 1.51 -57.34
C ALA A 305 65.91 1.05 -58.81
N LYS A 306 65.06 1.64 -59.66
CA LYS A 306 65.03 1.41 -61.12
C LYS A 306 65.91 2.39 -61.90
N GLY A 307 66.63 3.29 -61.22
CA GLY A 307 67.49 4.30 -61.82
C GLY A 307 66.77 5.58 -62.30
N ASP A 308 65.50 5.75 -61.97
CA ASP A 308 64.75 6.99 -62.25
C ASP A 308 64.85 7.96 -61.06
N LEU A 309 65.79 8.90 -61.17
CA LEU A 309 66.05 9.95 -60.18
C LEU A 309 65.23 11.23 -60.42
N SER A 310 64.28 11.20 -61.36
CA SER A 310 63.39 12.34 -61.60
C SER A 310 62.25 12.43 -60.57
N GLN A 311 61.97 11.35 -59.85
CA GLN A 311 60.84 11.26 -58.92
C GLN A 311 61.21 11.78 -57.53
N LYS A 312 60.34 12.62 -56.96
CA LYS A 312 60.47 13.12 -55.59
C LYS A 312 59.22 12.87 -54.77
N ILE A 313 59.41 12.76 -53.46
CA ILE A 313 58.29 12.70 -52.52
C ILE A 313 57.67 14.09 -52.46
N THR A 314 56.39 14.19 -52.83
CA THR A 314 55.64 15.46 -52.92
C THR A 314 54.57 15.60 -51.85
N VAL A 315 54.10 14.50 -51.26
CA VAL A 315 53.02 14.49 -50.26
C VAL A 315 53.36 15.32 -49.02
N ASP A 316 52.35 15.96 -48.43
CA ASP A 316 52.49 16.72 -47.19
C ASP A 316 52.86 15.80 -46.02
N ALA A 317 53.91 16.20 -45.32
CA ALA A 317 54.48 15.46 -44.20
C ALA A 317 54.85 16.43 -43.07
N ARG A 318 54.77 15.96 -41.84
CA ARG A 318 55.16 16.68 -40.63
C ARG A 318 55.92 15.73 -39.70
N GLY A 319 56.69 16.30 -38.77
CA GLY A 319 57.48 15.53 -37.80
C GLY A 319 58.48 14.59 -38.48
N GLU A 320 58.64 13.39 -37.93
CA GLU A 320 59.59 12.38 -38.41
C GLU A 320 59.37 11.99 -39.89
N ILE A 321 58.13 12.01 -40.37
CA ILE A 321 57.83 11.71 -41.78
C ILE A 321 58.35 12.82 -42.71
N LEU A 322 58.39 14.07 -42.26
CA LEU A 322 58.96 15.18 -43.06
C LEU A 322 60.49 15.07 -43.15
N GLU A 323 61.12 14.65 -42.06
CA GLU A 323 62.56 14.38 -42.03
C GLU A 323 62.90 13.23 -42.98
N LEU A 324 62.15 12.11 -42.91
CA LEU A 324 62.29 10.99 -43.83
C LEU A 324 62.10 11.41 -45.29
N LYS A 325 61.06 12.20 -45.59
CA LYS A 325 60.81 12.79 -46.91
C LYS A 325 62.02 13.59 -47.39
N SER A 326 62.55 14.48 -46.56
CA SER A 326 63.69 15.32 -46.91
C SER A 326 64.93 14.49 -47.19
N THR A 327 65.26 13.53 -46.31
CA THR A 327 66.41 12.65 -46.47
C THR A 327 66.34 11.83 -47.76
N ILE A 328 65.18 11.24 -48.08
CA ILE A 328 65.01 10.48 -49.33
C ILE A 328 65.13 11.40 -50.55
N ASN A 329 64.52 12.60 -50.53
CA ASN A 329 64.64 13.54 -51.63
C ASN A 329 66.08 14.05 -51.84
N THR A 330 66.83 14.29 -50.77
CA THR A 330 68.26 14.65 -50.87
C THR A 330 69.09 13.50 -51.42
N MET A 331 68.79 12.25 -51.02
CA MET A 331 69.45 11.08 -51.59
C MET A 331 69.20 10.96 -53.11
N VAL A 332 67.96 11.21 -53.56
CA VAL A 332 67.61 11.24 -55.00
C VAL A 332 68.44 12.30 -55.74
N ASP A 333 68.65 13.47 -55.14
CA ASP A 333 69.42 14.56 -55.74
C ASP A 333 70.93 14.31 -55.83
N GLN A 334 71.46 13.35 -55.06
CA GLN A 334 72.90 13.09 -54.93
C GLN A 334 73.38 11.83 -55.66
N LEU A 335 72.47 10.99 -56.17
CA LEU A 335 72.78 9.80 -56.97
C LEU A 335 72.83 10.12 -58.47
#